data_AF-A0A7V9UGA8-F1
#
_entry.id   AF-A0A7V9UGA8-F1
#
_cell.length_a   1.000
_cell.length_b   1.000
_cell.length_c   1.000
_cell.angle_alpha   90.00
_cell.angle_beta   90.00
_cell.angle_gamma   90.00
#
_symmetry.space_group_name_H-M   'P 1'
#
loop_
_entity.id
_entity.type
_entity.pdbx_description
1 polymer ?
#
loop_
_entity_poly.entity_id
_entity_poly.type
_entity_poly.pdbx_seq_one_letter_code
_entity_poly.pdbx_strand_id
1 'polypeptide(L)'
;MAKAQSSFEDNVFINCPFDKKYKPIFNAIVFAIHDAGFIARCSREILDSGKTRLKSIISIIAECKYGIHDISRIEVSRKSKLPRFNMPFECGLFWGNLEY
;
A
#
# COMPACT_ATOMS: atom_id res chain seq x y z
N MET A 1 1.02 24.46 9.02
CA MET A 1 -0.24 23.67 9.06
C MET A 1 0.06 22.37 9.77
N ALA A 2 -0.60 22.11 10.90
CA ALA A 2 -0.39 20.86 11.64
C ALA A 2 -0.82 19.67 10.77
N LYS A 3 0.03 18.65 10.64
CA LYS A 3 -0.35 17.37 10.04
C LYS A 3 -1.51 16.85 10.89
N ALA A 4 -2.71 16.73 10.33
CA ALA A 4 -3.79 16.02 11.00
C ALA A 4 -3.26 14.62 11.34
N GLN A 5 -3.25 14.27 12.61
CA GLN A 5 -2.85 12.94 13.05
C GLN A 5 -3.95 12.00 12.59
N SER A 6 -3.71 11.29 11.48
CA SER A 6 -4.66 10.31 10.95
C SER A 6 -4.94 9.27 12.02
N SER A 7 -6.21 9.05 12.37
CA SER A 7 -6.54 7.95 13.26
C SER A 7 -6.40 6.62 12.51
N PHE A 8 -6.05 5.54 13.21
CA PHE A 8 -5.97 4.18 12.64
C PHE A 8 -7.24 3.80 11.86
N GLU A 9 -8.39 4.23 12.37
CA GLU A 9 -9.72 4.00 11.83
C GLU A 9 -9.94 4.63 10.45
N ASP A 10 -9.24 5.72 10.14
CA ASP A 10 -9.44 6.46 8.89
C ASP A 10 -8.48 5.99 7.78
N ASN A 11 -7.48 5.18 8.11
CA ASN A 11 -6.39 4.86 7.20
C ASN A 11 -6.67 3.59 6.37
N VAL A 12 -6.41 3.70 5.07
CA VAL A 12 -6.58 2.63 4.08
C VAL A 12 -5.25 2.33 3.40
N PHE A 13 -4.69 1.15 3.63
CA PHE A 13 -3.47 0.70 2.95
C PHE A 13 -3.76 0.29 1.51
N ILE A 14 -3.08 0.91 0.55
CA ILE A 14 -3.18 0.59 -0.87
C ILE A 14 -1.95 -0.22 -1.27
N ASN A 15 -2.21 -1.47 -1.62
CA ASN A 15 -1.27 -2.37 -2.24
C ASN A 15 -1.70 -2.58 -3.69
N CYS A 16 -1.13 -1.81 -4.63
CA CYS A 16 -1.34 -2.01 -6.08
C CYS A 16 -0.06 -1.75 -6.93
N PRO A 17 -0.04 -2.10 -8.23
CA PRO A 17 1.04 -1.73 -9.13
C PRO A 17 1.22 -0.20 -9.30
N PHE A 18 2.48 0.27 -9.40
CA PHE A 18 2.81 1.71 -9.54
C PHE A 18 3.36 2.14 -10.90
N ASP A 19 3.18 1.33 -11.95
CA ASP A 19 3.64 1.70 -13.29
C ASP A 19 2.72 2.71 -13.98
N LYS A 20 3.18 3.23 -15.12
CA LYS A 20 2.46 4.26 -15.90
C LYS A 20 1.07 3.81 -16.36
N LYS A 21 0.85 2.53 -16.68
CA LYS A 21 -0.45 2.04 -17.15
C LYS A 21 -1.45 1.97 -16.00
N TYR A 22 -0.99 1.65 -14.80
CA TYR A 22 -1.84 1.55 -13.61
C TYR A 22 -2.12 2.91 -12.95
N LYS A 23 -1.29 3.92 -13.21
CA LYS A 23 -1.40 5.26 -12.60
C LYS A 23 -2.83 5.87 -12.63
N PRO A 24 -3.62 5.80 -13.72
CA PRO A 24 -4.99 6.31 -13.71
C PRO A 24 -5.89 5.59 -12.70
N ILE A 25 -5.77 4.27 -12.59
CA ILE A 25 -6.52 3.45 -11.64
C ILE A 25 -6.09 3.78 -10.21
N PHE A 26 -4.78 3.85 -9.96
CA PHE A 26 -4.27 4.26 -8.65
C PHE A 26 -4.80 5.63 -8.21
N ASN A 27 -4.79 6.61 -9.11
CA ASN A 27 -5.33 7.94 -8.81
C ASN A 27 -6.83 7.90 -8.51
N ALA A 28 -7.61 7.08 -9.23
CA ALA A 28 -9.04 6.90 -8.97
C ALA A 28 -9.29 6.26 -7.59
N ILE A 29 -8.49 5.25 -7.21
CA ILE A 29 -8.55 4.63 -5.88
C ILE A 29 -8.27 5.67 -4.79
N VAL A 30 -7.16 6.43 -4.93
CA VAL A 30 -6.79 7.47 -3.96
C VAL A 30 -7.89 8.53 -3.85
N PHE A 31 -8.42 8.99 -4.99
CA PHE A 31 -9.51 9.94 -5.01
C PHE A 31 -10.74 9.41 -4.27
N ALA A 32 -11.19 8.18 -4.58
CA ALA A 32 -12.36 7.58 -3.97
C ALA A 32 -12.22 7.37 -2.46
N ILE A 33 -11.03 6.98 -1.98
CA ILE A 33 -10.75 6.86 -0.54
C ILE A 33 -10.91 8.21 0.15
N HIS A 34 -10.32 9.27 -0.41
CA HIS A 34 -10.42 10.60 0.16
C HIS A 34 -11.82 11.20 0.08
N ASP A 35 -12.53 10.99 -1.04
CA ASP A 35 -13.92 11.40 -1.23
C ASP A 35 -14.86 10.72 -0.22
N ALA A 36 -14.58 9.47 0.12
CA ALA A 36 -15.28 8.73 1.18
C ALA A 36 -14.89 9.16 2.61
N GLY A 37 -14.02 10.16 2.78
CA GLY A 37 -13.59 10.68 4.09
C GLY A 37 -12.44 9.93 4.76
N PHE A 38 -11.82 8.97 4.05
CA PHE A 38 -10.69 8.19 4.55
C PHE A 38 -9.34 8.76 4.07
N ILE A 39 -8.25 8.17 4.54
CA ILE A 39 -6.88 8.57 4.23
C ILE A 39 -6.17 7.42 3.51
N ALA A 40 -5.82 7.66 2.24
CA ALA A 40 -5.05 6.72 1.45
C ALA A 40 -3.60 6.65 1.94
N ARG A 41 -3.13 5.44 2.27
CA ARG A 41 -1.75 5.15 2.65
C ARG A 41 -1.13 4.14 1.68
N CYS A 42 0.13 4.30 1.29
CA CYS A 42 0.80 3.35 0.40
C CYS A 42 2.32 3.30 0.56
N SER A 43 2.95 2.23 0.06
CA SER A 43 4.40 2.01 0.17
C SER A 43 5.29 3.07 -0.53
N ARG A 44 4.69 4.01 -1.29
CA ARG A 44 5.42 5.13 -1.91
C ARG A 44 5.65 6.32 -0.97
N GLU A 45 5.02 6.36 0.19
CA GLU A 45 5.29 7.36 1.24
C GLU A 45 6.70 7.24 1.83
N ILE A 46 7.33 6.08 1.61
CA ILE A 46 8.62 5.72 2.18
C ILE A 46 9.72 6.42 1.37
N LEU A 47 10.17 7.58 1.84
CA LEU A 47 11.31 8.33 1.29
C LEU A 47 12.65 8.01 1.98
N ASP A 48 12.63 7.28 3.08
CA ASP A 48 13.75 7.14 4.00
C ASP A 48 14.71 6.01 3.61
N SER A 49 15.98 6.34 3.36
CA SER A 49 17.06 5.42 3.01
C SER A 49 17.60 4.59 4.18
N GLY A 50 17.19 4.88 5.41
CA GLY A 50 17.70 4.20 6.61
C GLY A 50 16.96 2.92 7.02
N LYS A 51 15.70 2.73 6.60
CA LYS A 51 14.88 1.55 6.95
C LYS A 51 14.73 0.60 5.76
N THR A 52 14.68 -0.70 6.04
CA THR A 52 14.36 -1.68 4.98
C THR A 52 12.94 -1.46 4.47
N ARG A 53 12.73 -1.61 3.16
CA ARG A 53 11.40 -1.45 2.52
C ARG A 53 10.31 -2.24 3.26
N LEU A 54 10.63 -3.46 3.69
CA LEU A 54 9.73 -4.31 4.45
C LEU A 54 9.29 -3.70 5.79
N LYS A 55 10.24 -3.22 6.61
CA LYS A 55 9.93 -2.60 7.90
C LYS A 55 9.03 -1.37 7.73
N SER A 56 9.31 -0.59 6.69
CA SER A 56 8.51 0.60 6.38
C SER A 56 7.08 0.24 5.92
N ILE A 57 6.91 -0.82 5.14
CA ILE A 57 5.58 -1.33 4.76
C ILE A 57 4.81 -1.81 5.99
N ILE A 58 5.45 -2.61 6.86
CA ILE A 58 4.84 -3.09 8.11
C ILE A 58 4.38 -1.92 8.97
N SER A 59 5.20 -0.87 9.09
CA SER A 59 4.84 0.35 9.84
C SER A 59 3.60 1.03 9.29
N ILE A 60 3.47 1.13 7.96
CA ILE A 60 2.28 1.74 7.33
C ILE A 60 1.06 0.84 7.54
N ILE A 61 1.20 -0.47 7.35
CA ILE A 61 0.13 -1.45 7.56
C ILE A 61 -0.42 -1.35 8.99
N ALA A 62 0.46 -1.28 9.99
CA ALA A 62 0.05 -1.16 11.40
C ALA A 62 -0.72 0.12 11.72
N GLU A 63 -0.63 1.14 10.87
CA GLU A 63 -1.38 2.39 11.00
C GLU A 63 -2.72 2.37 10.26
N CYS A 64 -3.08 1.29 9.55
CA CYS A 64 -4.26 1.21 8.70
C CYS A 64 -5.26 0.15 9.19
N LYS A 65 -6.52 0.56 9.39
CA LYS A 65 -7.63 -0.37 9.65
C LYS A 65 -8.07 -1.14 8.40
N TYR A 66 -8.02 -0.49 7.24
CA TYR A 66 -8.53 -1.06 5.99
C TYR A 66 -7.42 -1.27 4.97
N GLY A 67 -7.65 -2.18 4.02
CA GLY A 67 -6.68 -2.52 2.98
C GLY A 67 -7.36 -2.75 1.61
N ILE A 68 -6.78 -2.18 0.55
CA ILE A 68 -7.15 -2.43 -0.84
C ILE A 68 -5.96 -3.09 -1.53
N HIS A 69 -6.18 -4.31 -2.03
CA HIS A 69 -5.14 -5.16 -2.56
C HIS A 69 -5.44 -5.60 -3.99
N ASP A 70 -4.60 -5.18 -4.94
CA ASP A 70 -4.61 -5.72 -6.30
C ASP A 70 -3.61 -6.87 -6.43
N ILE A 71 -4.13 -8.09 -6.39
CA ILE A 71 -3.36 -9.34 -6.55
C ILE A 71 -3.31 -9.85 -7.99
N SER A 72 -3.91 -9.14 -8.94
CA SER A 72 -4.05 -9.61 -10.33
C SER A 72 -2.72 -9.69 -11.07
N ARG A 73 -1.73 -8.91 -10.65
CA ARG A 73 -0.46 -8.80 -11.37
C ARG A 73 0.62 -9.75 -10.86
N ILE A 74 0.42 -11.04 -11.14
CA ILE A 74 1.44 -12.09 -10.97
C ILE A 74 2.20 -12.21 -12.29
N GLU A 75 3.18 -11.34 -12.51
CA GLU A 75 3.98 -11.30 -13.73
C GLU A 75 5.46 -11.52 -13.43
N VAL A 76 6.17 -12.09 -14.41
CA VAL A 76 7.63 -12.18 -14.36
C VAL A 76 8.23 -10.79 -14.53
N SER A 77 9.04 -10.37 -13.56
CA SER A 77 9.76 -9.11 -13.61
C SER A 77 10.74 -9.12 -14.78
N ARG A 78 10.62 -8.17 -15.72
CA ARG A 78 11.58 -8.04 -16.83
C ARG A 78 13.03 -7.84 -16.38
N LYS A 79 13.24 -7.23 -15.20
CA LYS A 79 14.58 -6.93 -14.67
C LYS A 79 15.26 -8.16 -14.06
N SER A 80 14.53 -8.92 -13.22
CA SER A 80 15.10 -10.05 -12.50
C SER A 80 14.80 -11.40 -13.14
N LYS A 81 13.89 -11.46 -14.12
CA LYS A 81 13.32 -12.70 -14.69
C LYS A 81 12.67 -13.62 -13.64
N LEU A 82 12.36 -13.08 -12.46
CA LEU A 82 11.68 -13.79 -11.38
C LEU A 82 10.23 -13.31 -11.29
N PRO A 83 9.28 -14.19 -10.90
CA PRO A 83 7.92 -13.78 -10.60
C PRO A 83 7.87 -12.66 -9.54
N ARG A 84 7.02 -11.65 -9.75
CA ARG A 84 6.76 -10.61 -8.76
C ARG A 84 5.70 -11.10 -7.78
N PHE A 85 6.15 -11.47 -6.58
CA PHE A 85 5.26 -11.90 -5.49
C PHE A 85 5.05 -10.85 -4.40
N ASN A 86 5.61 -9.65 -4.56
CA ASN A 86 5.52 -8.58 -3.56
C ASN A 86 4.06 -8.25 -3.21
N MET A 87 3.17 -8.22 -4.22
CA MET A 87 1.76 -7.89 -4.06
C MET A 87 1.01 -8.91 -3.17
N PRO A 88 0.99 -10.23 -3.50
CA PRO A 88 0.48 -11.25 -2.59
C PRO A 88 1.15 -11.28 -1.21
N PHE A 89 2.47 -11.08 -1.15
CA PHE A 89 3.20 -11.08 0.11
C PHE A 89 2.77 -9.95 1.05
N GLU A 90 2.70 -8.71 0.54
CA GLU A 90 2.23 -7.53 1.28
C GLU A 90 0.75 -7.68 1.69
N CYS A 91 -0.07 -8.39 0.90
CA CYS A 91 -1.44 -8.76 1.28
C CYS A 91 -1.46 -9.72 2.48
N GLY A 92 -0.59 -10.73 2.49
CA GLY A 92 -0.46 -11.65 3.62
C GLY A 92 0.02 -10.95 4.90
N LEU A 93 0.93 -9.98 4.79
CA LEU A 93 1.34 -9.14 5.93
C LEU A 93 0.17 -8.31 6.47
N PHE A 94 -0.63 -7.71 5.58
CA PHE A 94 -1.81 -6.95 5.99
C PHE A 94 -2.82 -7.84 6.71
N TRP A 95 -3.11 -9.03 6.17
CA TRP A 95 -4.01 -9.98 6.84
C TRP A 95 -3.50 -10.38 8.22
N GLY A 96 -2.19 -10.68 8.34
CA GLY A 96 -1.59 -10.99 9.63
C GLY A 96 -1.76 -9.87 10.68
N ASN A 97 -1.74 -8.61 10.25
CA ASN A 97 -1.99 -7.45 11.12
C ASN A 97 -3.46 -7.31 11.55
N LEU A 98 -4.42 -7.90 10.82
CA LEU A 98 -5.83 -7.89 11.23
C LEU A 98 -6.11 -8.91 12.33
N GLU A 99 -5.35 -10.01 12.37
CA GLU A 99 -5.57 -11.14 13.28
C GLU A 99 -4.84 -11.00 14.62
N TYR A 100 -3.79 -10.16 14.70
CA TYR A 100 -2.89 -10.02 15.85
C TYR A 100 -2.53 -8.57 16.14
#